data_AF-A0A8R1DVJ0-F1
#
_entry.id   AF-A0A8R1DVJ0-F1
#
_cell.length_a   1.000
_cell.length_b   1.000
_cell.length_c   1.000
_cell.angle_alpha   90.00
_cell.angle_beta   90.00
_cell.angle_gamma   90.00
#
_symmetry.space_group_name_H-M   'P 1'
#
loop_
_entity.id
_entity.type
_entity.pdbx_description
1 polymer ?
#
loop_
_entity_poly.entity_id
_entity_poly.type
_entity_poly.pdbx_seq_one_letter_code
_entity_poly.pdbx_strand_id
1 'polypeptide(L)'
;MLQYFDDSRIHACLYFISPTGHGLKALDLVTLRELAKRVNVIPVIAKSDTTCKDELLRFKAKILSELKAQNIEIYTFPTDDETVSATNKAMNSAVPFAVVGSCDFVKKENGMMVRARQYPWGIVEVENEQHCDFVKLREALLRTNVDEMRQRTHENLYENYRRDRLREMKIGDGETGPKIIEKLAQKHREYQDEFSRRELALREEFQKKLDATESDMRKVEEALAAREREVNEEFDKEASKLDTEIRHLVDERMKLMAKVSKKLRK
;
A
#
# COMPACT_ATOMS: atom_id res chain seq x y z
N MET A 1 40.54 15.76 16.49
CA MET A 1 39.91 15.32 15.24
C MET A 1 38.41 15.32 15.51
N LEU A 2 37.65 16.32 15.03
CA LEU A 2 36.19 16.33 15.20
C LEU A 2 35.66 15.11 14.47
N GLN A 3 35.08 14.17 15.22
CA GLN A 3 34.50 12.95 14.68
C GLN A 3 33.34 13.38 13.77
N TYR A 4 33.46 13.14 12.47
CA TYR A 4 32.37 13.40 11.53
C TYR A 4 31.21 12.48 11.92
N PHE A 5 30.10 13.06 12.36
CA PHE A 5 28.92 12.31 12.75
C PHE A 5 27.94 12.30 11.58
N ASP A 6 27.67 11.10 11.04
CA ASP A 6 26.68 10.93 9.99
C ASP A 6 25.27 11.03 10.57
N ASP A 7 24.56 12.09 10.20
CA ASP A 7 23.18 12.31 10.60
C ASP A 7 22.24 11.34 9.85
N SER A 8 21.77 10.31 10.56
CA SER A 8 20.84 9.29 10.06
C SER A 8 19.36 9.61 10.35
N ARG A 9 19.05 10.82 10.85
CA ARG A 9 17.68 11.21 11.15
C ARG A 9 16.86 11.35 9.86
N ILE A 10 15.60 10.96 9.93
CA ILE A 10 14.68 11.07 8.79
C ILE A 10 14.13 12.49 8.74
N HIS A 11 14.47 13.21 7.68
CA HIS A 11 14.06 14.61 7.49
C HIS A 11 12.67 14.75 6.85
N ALA A 12 12.23 13.75 6.08
CA ALA A 12 10.94 13.75 5.41
C ALA A 12 10.41 12.32 5.29
N CYS A 13 9.10 12.16 5.48
CA CYS A 13 8.39 10.90 5.30
C CYS A 13 7.31 11.09 4.24
N LEU A 14 7.46 10.43 3.09
CA LEU A 14 6.43 10.40 2.06
C LEU A 14 5.44 9.30 2.39
N TYR A 15 4.23 9.69 2.78
CA TYR A 15 3.18 8.74 3.13
C TYR A 15 2.27 8.48 1.93
N PHE A 16 2.36 7.27 1.36
CA PHE A 16 1.60 6.89 0.18
C PHE A 16 0.19 6.43 0.54
N ILE A 17 -0.80 7.21 0.13
CA ILE A 17 -2.22 6.93 0.27
C ILE A 17 -2.69 6.21 -0.99
N SER A 18 -3.41 5.10 -0.80
CA SER A 18 -4.01 4.36 -1.92
C SER A 18 -5.14 5.18 -2.57
N PRO A 19 -5.22 5.24 -3.92
CA PRO A 19 -6.25 5.98 -4.63
C PRO A 19 -7.58 5.21 -4.61
N THR A 20 -8.23 5.16 -3.45
CA THR A 20 -9.50 4.42 -3.25
C THR A 20 -10.74 5.25 -3.59
N GLY A 21 -10.60 6.56 -3.76
CA GLY A 21 -11.72 7.49 -4.02
C GLY A 21 -12.60 7.80 -2.79
N HIS A 22 -12.50 7.01 -1.72
CA HIS A 22 -13.41 7.09 -0.57
C HIS A 22 -12.88 7.81 0.66
N GLY A 23 -11.57 7.89 0.91
CA GLY A 23 -11.00 8.58 2.08
C GLY A 23 -9.72 7.90 2.59
N LEU A 24 -9.28 8.26 3.79
CA LEU A 24 -8.18 7.59 4.48
C LEU A 24 -8.66 6.28 5.11
N LYS A 25 -7.81 5.24 5.05
CA LYS A 25 -8.10 4.00 5.77
C LYS A 25 -7.90 4.23 7.26
N ALA A 26 -8.58 3.43 8.09
CA ALA A 26 -8.40 3.48 9.55
C ALA A 26 -6.92 3.29 9.95
N LEU A 27 -6.21 2.40 9.25
CA LEU A 27 -4.77 2.19 9.43
C LEU A 27 -3.96 3.45 9.10
N ASP A 28 -4.33 4.17 8.04
CA ASP A 28 -3.65 5.41 7.65
C ASP A 28 -3.80 6.48 8.72
N LEU A 29 -5.00 6.61 9.32
CA LEU A 29 -5.25 7.58 10.38
C LEU A 29 -4.39 7.31 11.63
N VAL A 30 -4.31 6.05 12.06
CA VAL A 30 -3.49 5.66 13.22
C VAL A 30 -2.00 5.88 12.93
N THR A 31 -1.55 5.49 11.73
CA THR A 31 -0.14 5.59 11.35
C THR A 31 0.30 7.04 11.19
N LEU A 32 -0.49 7.86 10.48
CA LEU A 32 -0.21 9.28 10.28
C LEU A 32 -0.20 10.05 11.60
N ARG A 33 -1.10 9.71 12.55
CA ARG A 33 -1.12 10.31 13.89
C ARG A 33 0.17 10.08 14.67
N GLU A 34 0.75 8.89 14.59
CA GLU A 34 1.99 8.59 15.29
C GLU A 34 3.23 9.10 14.55
N LEU A 35 3.22 9.07 13.21
CA LEU A 35 4.32 9.59 12.40
C LEU A 35 4.43 11.12 12.47
N ALA A 36 3.32 11.84 12.45
CA ALA A 36 3.28 13.30 12.51
C ALA A 36 4.02 13.89 13.73
N LYS A 37 4.08 13.13 14.83
CA LYS A 37 4.79 13.55 16.06
C LYS A 37 6.31 13.47 15.94
N ARG A 38 6.85 12.72 14.97
CA ARG A 38 8.27 12.31 14.93
C ARG A 38 8.99 12.69 13.65
N VAL A 39 8.27 12.85 12.54
CA VAL A 39 8.86 13.13 11.22
C VAL A 39 7.99 14.12 10.45
N ASN A 40 8.59 14.88 9.54
CA ASN A 40 7.87 15.72 8.60
C ASN A 40 7.10 14.85 7.60
N VAL A 41 5.81 14.62 7.85
CA VAL A 41 4.97 13.77 7.01
C VAL A 41 4.39 14.57 5.85
N ILE A 42 4.61 14.08 4.62
CA ILE A 42 4.06 14.64 3.39
C ILE A 42 3.15 13.59 2.76
N PRO A 43 1.82 13.79 2.76
CA PRO A 43 0.88 12.84 2.18
C PRO A 43 0.92 12.90 0.65
N VAL A 44 0.97 11.73 0.03
CA VAL A 44 1.08 11.54 -1.42
C VAL A 44 0.04 10.53 -1.87
N ILE A 45 -0.78 10.86 -2.86
CA ILE A 45 -1.71 9.92 -3.49
C ILE A 45 -0.92 9.10 -4.51
N ALA A 46 -0.80 7.79 -4.25
CA ALA A 46 -0.11 6.86 -5.12
C ALA A 46 -0.93 6.57 -6.38
N LYS A 47 -0.25 6.21 -7.48
CA LYS A 47 -0.89 5.71 -8.72
C LYS A 47 -2.07 6.58 -9.16
N SER A 48 -1.90 7.91 -9.15
CA SER A 48 -2.99 8.85 -9.42
C SER A 48 -3.56 8.74 -10.85
N ASP A 49 -2.84 8.07 -11.75
CA ASP A 49 -3.29 7.69 -13.10
C ASP A 49 -4.48 6.72 -13.11
N THR A 50 -4.82 6.12 -11.96
CA THR A 50 -6.00 5.24 -11.79
C THR A 50 -7.29 5.99 -11.48
N THR A 51 -7.22 7.30 -11.21
CA THR A 51 -8.37 8.12 -10.80
C THR A 51 -8.62 9.26 -11.79
N CYS A 52 -9.89 9.59 -12.02
CA CYS A 52 -10.25 10.74 -12.86
C CYS A 52 -9.93 12.07 -12.15
N LYS A 53 -9.73 13.16 -12.90
CA LYS A 53 -9.39 14.49 -12.35
C LYS A 53 -10.43 15.00 -11.34
N ASP A 54 -11.72 14.84 -11.63
CA ASP A 54 -12.79 15.29 -10.73
C ASP A 54 -12.88 14.45 -9.46
N GLU A 55 -12.64 13.14 -9.57
CA GLU A 55 -12.58 12.24 -8.43
C GLU A 55 -11.38 12.56 -7.55
N LEU A 56 -10.22 12.81 -8.16
CA LEU A 56 -9.00 13.20 -7.47
C LEU A 56 -9.19 14.50 -6.67
N LEU A 57 -9.86 15.50 -7.24
CA LEU A 57 -10.17 16.75 -6.53
C LEU A 57 -11.04 16.51 -5.29
N ARG A 58 -12.11 15.71 -5.42
CA ARG A 58 -12.96 15.31 -4.29
C ARG A 58 -12.18 14.52 -3.24
N PHE A 59 -11.32 13.61 -3.69
CA PHE A 59 -10.51 12.76 -2.82
C PHE A 59 -9.47 13.58 -2.04
N LYS A 60 -8.77 14.54 -2.68
CA LYS A 60 -7.87 15.48 -2.01
C LYS A 60 -8.58 16.26 -0.91
N ALA A 61 -9.74 16.84 -1.22
CA ALA A 61 -10.53 17.59 -0.24
C ALA A 61 -10.97 16.72 0.94
N LYS A 62 -11.37 15.47 0.68
CA LYS A 62 -11.77 14.52 1.72
C LYS A 62 -10.61 14.13 2.64
N ILE A 63 -9.44 13.83 2.08
CA ILE A 63 -8.22 13.54 2.86
C ILE A 63 -7.90 14.70 3.80
N LEU A 64 -7.86 15.93 3.28
CA LEU A 64 -7.55 17.12 4.09
C LEU A 64 -8.59 17.35 5.19
N SER A 65 -9.87 17.12 4.90
CA SER A 65 -10.94 17.22 5.90
C SER A 65 -10.78 16.20 7.02
N GLU A 66 -10.45 14.94 6.69
CA GLU A 66 -10.24 13.87 7.67
C GLU A 66 -9.00 14.10 8.53
N LEU A 67 -7.89 14.56 7.94
CA LEU A 67 -6.68 14.93 8.67
C LEU A 67 -6.95 16.04 9.69
N LYS A 68 -7.69 17.07 9.27
CA LYS A 68 -8.08 18.18 10.14
C LYS A 68 -9.03 17.73 11.25
N ALA A 69 -10.02 16.89 10.94
CA ALA A 69 -10.96 16.36 11.92
C ALA A 69 -10.27 15.52 13.01
N GLN A 70 -9.17 14.84 12.67
CA GLN A 70 -8.41 14.00 13.59
C GLN A 70 -7.21 14.71 14.23
N ASN A 71 -7.05 16.03 14.03
CA ASN A 71 -5.93 16.85 14.49
C ASN A 71 -4.55 16.26 14.12
N ILE A 72 -4.41 15.74 12.91
CA ILE A 72 -3.14 15.23 12.39
C ILE A 72 -2.43 16.37 11.67
N GLU A 73 -1.30 16.81 12.21
CA GLU A 73 -0.47 17.84 11.60
C GLU A 73 0.43 17.23 10.52
N ILE A 74 0.27 17.69 9.28
CA ILE A 74 1.16 17.34 8.17
C ILE A 74 2.19 18.44 7.95
N TYR A 75 3.30 18.10 7.32
CA TYR A 75 4.32 19.08 6.97
C TYR A 75 3.73 20.12 6.00
N THR A 76 3.85 21.38 6.37
CA THR A 76 3.45 22.54 5.56
C THR A 76 4.73 23.27 5.18
N PHE A 77 4.90 23.54 3.89
CA PHE A 77 6.07 24.26 3.39
C PHE A 77 6.03 25.72 3.90
N PRO A 78 7.15 26.24 4.43
CA PRO A 78 7.19 27.58 5.02
C PRO A 78 6.91 28.63 3.96
N THR A 79 6.21 29.71 4.33
CA THR A 79 5.89 30.81 3.41
C THR A 79 6.50 32.13 3.84
N ASP A 80 7.41 32.08 4.81
CA ASP A 80 7.96 33.24 5.52
C ASP A 80 9.03 33.97 4.70
N ASP A 81 9.80 33.23 3.89
CA ASP A 81 10.76 33.79 2.94
C ASP A 81 10.06 34.23 1.65
N GLU A 82 10.04 35.54 1.39
CA GLU A 82 9.42 36.15 0.22
C GLU A 82 9.92 35.58 -1.11
N THR A 83 11.17 35.10 -1.19
CA THR A 83 11.77 34.58 -2.43
C THR A 83 11.16 33.25 -2.85
N VAL A 84 10.72 32.43 -1.90
CA VAL A 84 10.14 31.09 -2.12
C VAL A 84 8.68 30.99 -1.71
N SER A 85 8.12 32.04 -1.09
CA SER A 85 6.74 32.07 -0.57
C SER A 85 5.69 31.74 -1.64
N ALA A 86 5.83 32.30 -2.84
CA ALA A 86 4.89 32.05 -3.94
C ALA A 86 4.89 30.56 -4.35
N THR A 87 6.08 29.98 -4.51
CA THR A 87 6.26 28.57 -4.85
C THR A 87 5.70 27.69 -3.73
N ASN A 88 6.06 27.95 -2.47
CA ASN A 88 5.61 27.14 -1.34
C ASN A 88 4.09 27.23 -1.10
N LYS A 89 3.45 28.38 -1.38
CA LYS A 89 1.98 28.48 -1.40
C LYS A 89 1.34 27.58 -2.47
N ALA A 90 1.92 27.54 -3.67
CA ALA A 90 1.46 26.65 -4.73
C ALA A 90 1.66 25.18 -4.36
N MET A 91 2.79 24.83 -3.73
CA MET A 91 3.07 23.47 -3.24
C MET A 91 2.09 23.06 -2.14
N ASN A 92 1.86 23.90 -1.13
CA ASN A 92 0.90 23.66 -0.06
C ASN A 92 -0.53 23.44 -0.59
N SER A 93 -0.92 24.17 -1.64
CA SER A 93 -2.23 24.01 -2.29
C SER A 93 -2.34 22.71 -3.09
N ALA A 94 -1.22 22.11 -3.50
CA ALA A 94 -1.18 20.86 -4.25
C ALA A 94 -1.23 19.61 -3.34
N VAL A 95 -0.95 19.76 -2.04
CA VAL A 95 -0.96 18.67 -1.05
C VAL A 95 -2.40 18.19 -0.79
N PRO A 96 -2.66 16.87 -0.76
CA PRO A 96 -1.72 15.78 -1.01
C PRO A 96 -1.33 15.65 -2.49
N PHE A 97 -0.04 15.47 -2.77
CA PHE A 97 0.48 15.39 -4.14
C PHE A 97 -0.02 14.13 -4.84
N ALA A 98 -0.59 14.27 -6.04
CA ALA A 98 -1.05 13.15 -6.82
C ALA A 98 0.06 12.72 -7.78
N VAL A 99 0.71 11.58 -7.52
CA VAL A 99 1.91 11.18 -8.26
C VAL A 99 1.74 9.89 -9.04
N VAL A 100 2.46 9.85 -10.15
CA VAL A 100 2.64 8.67 -10.99
C VAL A 100 4.13 8.38 -11.05
N GLY A 101 4.51 7.13 -10.79
CA GLY A 101 5.89 6.67 -10.96
C GLY A 101 6.02 5.79 -12.20
N SER A 102 7.12 5.94 -12.93
CA SER A 102 7.52 5.01 -14.00
C SER A 102 9.04 4.89 -14.05
N CYS A 103 9.52 3.66 -14.24
CA CYS A 103 10.92 3.39 -14.57
C CYS A 103 11.16 3.33 -16.08
N ASP A 104 10.08 3.23 -16.87
CA ASP A 104 10.14 3.03 -18.32
C ASP A 104 10.19 4.36 -19.06
N PHE A 105 10.93 4.37 -20.17
CA PHE A 105 11.02 5.51 -21.07
C PHE A 105 10.27 5.22 -22.37
N VAL A 106 9.44 6.16 -22.78
CA VAL A 106 8.68 6.11 -24.04
C VAL A 106 9.18 7.21 -24.97
N LYS A 107 9.40 6.85 -26.24
CA LYS A 107 9.81 7.80 -27.28
C LYS A 107 8.58 8.56 -27.77
N LYS A 108 8.57 9.88 -27.62
CA LYS A 108 7.56 10.78 -28.19
C LYS A 108 7.71 10.89 -29.71
N GLU A 109 6.66 11.41 -30.36
CA GLU A 109 6.66 11.74 -31.79
C GLU A 109 7.77 12.75 -32.16
N ASN A 110 8.12 13.65 -31.23
CA ASN A 110 9.22 14.61 -31.38
C ASN A 110 10.62 14.00 -31.19
N GLY A 111 10.72 12.68 -30.97
CA GLY A 111 11.98 11.96 -30.78
C GLY A 111 12.55 11.99 -29.36
N MET A 112 11.96 12.75 -28.42
CA MET A 112 12.42 12.82 -27.03
C MET A 112 11.99 11.58 -26.24
N MET A 113 12.90 11.05 -25.42
CA MET A 113 12.60 9.99 -24.47
C MET A 113 12.08 10.61 -23.17
N VAL A 114 10.88 10.22 -22.75
CA VAL A 114 10.27 10.69 -21.49
C VAL A 114 9.88 9.54 -20.59
N ARG A 115 9.97 9.74 -19.27
CA ARG A 115 9.46 8.77 -18.30
C ARG A 115 7.95 8.75 -18.33
N ALA A 116 7.36 7.62 -18.68
CA ALA A 116 5.92 7.52 -18.86
C ALA A 116 5.39 6.10 -18.61
N ARG A 117 4.09 5.99 -18.36
CA ARG A 117 3.36 4.72 -18.33
C ARG A 117 2.54 4.61 -19.61
N GLN A 118 2.73 3.53 -20.36
CA GLN A 118 2.01 3.28 -21.59
C GLN A 118 0.81 2.37 -21.35
N TYR A 119 -0.36 2.83 -21.79
CA TYR A 119 -1.62 2.09 -21.78
C TYR A 119 -2.15 1.96 -23.21
N PRO A 120 -3.06 1.00 -23.49
CA PRO A 120 -3.71 0.89 -24.79
C PRO A 120 -4.44 2.17 -25.24
N TRP A 121 -4.90 2.99 -24.29
CA TRP A 121 -5.65 4.23 -24.54
C TRP A 121 -4.78 5.50 -24.50
N GLY A 122 -3.49 5.41 -24.18
CA GLY A 122 -2.63 6.60 -24.13
C GLY A 122 -1.38 6.46 -23.27
N ILE A 123 -0.62 7.54 -23.20
CA ILE A 123 0.66 7.61 -22.49
C ILE A 123 0.55 8.62 -21.36
N VAL A 124 0.81 8.18 -20.13
CA VAL A 124 0.85 9.06 -18.95
C VAL A 124 2.29 9.44 -18.66
N GLU A 125 2.66 10.64 -19.09
CA GLU A 125 3.96 11.24 -18.80
C GLU A 125 4.11 11.64 -17.33
N VAL A 126 5.20 11.22 -16.69
CA VAL A 126 5.48 11.48 -15.27
C VAL A 126 5.92 12.93 -15.02
N GLU A 127 6.66 13.52 -15.94
CA GLU A 127 7.18 14.90 -15.80
C GLU A 127 6.22 15.96 -16.36
N ASN A 128 5.00 15.57 -16.74
CA ASN A 128 3.96 16.48 -17.24
C ASN A 128 3.01 16.91 -16.11
N GLU A 129 3.00 18.19 -15.78
CA GLU A 129 2.17 18.77 -14.71
C GLU A 129 0.66 18.67 -14.98
N GLN A 130 0.24 18.48 -16.23
CA GLN A 130 -1.17 18.26 -16.57
C GLN A 130 -1.65 16.84 -16.26
N HIS A 131 -0.70 15.90 -16.08
CA HIS A 131 -0.96 14.49 -15.79
C HIS A 131 -0.80 14.17 -14.30
N CYS A 132 0.24 14.70 -13.65
CA CYS A 132 0.46 14.46 -12.21
C CYS A 132 1.30 15.57 -11.56
N ASP A 133 1.28 15.61 -10.23
CA ASP A 133 2.00 16.58 -9.41
C ASP A 133 3.45 16.14 -9.10
N PHE A 134 4.03 15.21 -9.86
CA PHE A 134 5.38 14.69 -9.59
C PHE A 134 6.45 15.78 -9.65
N VAL A 135 6.37 16.69 -10.63
CA VAL A 135 7.31 17.83 -10.76
C VAL A 135 7.27 18.71 -9.51
N LYS A 136 6.06 19.06 -9.06
CA LYS A 136 5.83 19.84 -7.83
C LYS A 136 6.42 19.13 -6.61
N LEU A 137 6.17 17.83 -6.45
CA LEU A 137 6.74 17.04 -5.35
C LEU A 137 8.28 17.06 -5.38
N ARG A 138 8.87 16.82 -6.55
CA ARG A 138 10.34 16.80 -6.73
C ARG A 138 10.96 18.15 -6.38
N GLU A 139 10.39 19.25 -6.87
CA GLU A 139 10.89 20.60 -6.60
C GLU A 139 10.74 20.97 -5.13
N ALA A 140 9.58 20.67 -4.54
CA ALA A 140 9.31 20.95 -3.13
C ALA A 140 10.27 20.21 -2.20
N LEU A 141 10.59 18.94 -2.49
CA LEU A 141 11.43 18.10 -1.65
C LEU A 141 12.93 18.32 -1.85
N LEU A 142 13.41 18.34 -3.09
CA LEU A 142 14.84 18.24 -3.39
C LEU A 142 15.51 19.57 -3.67
N ARG A 143 14.74 20.59 -4.07
CA ARG A 143 15.31 21.86 -4.53
C ARG A 143 15.14 22.99 -3.53
N THR A 144 13.94 23.13 -2.96
CA THR A 144 13.59 24.33 -2.19
C THR A 144 13.63 24.12 -0.69
N ASN A 145 13.09 23.00 -0.17
CA ASN A 145 12.80 22.88 1.26
C ASN A 145 13.65 21.84 2.01
N VAL A 146 14.74 21.32 1.41
CA VAL A 146 15.61 20.31 2.07
C VAL A 146 16.14 20.84 3.41
N ASP A 147 16.72 22.04 3.40
CA ASP A 147 17.36 22.60 4.58
C ASP A 147 16.34 22.96 5.66
N GLU A 148 15.17 23.47 5.28
CA GLU A 148 14.07 23.72 6.21
C GLU A 148 13.59 22.43 6.89
N MET A 149 13.40 21.35 6.12
CA MET A 149 12.99 20.06 6.68
C MET A 149 14.04 19.54 7.66
N ARG A 150 15.33 19.72 7.36
CA ARG A 150 16.43 19.35 8.27
C ARG A 150 16.40 20.19 9.54
N GLN A 151 16.21 21.50 9.42
CA GLN A 151 16.13 22.42 10.55
C GLN A 151 14.95 22.09 11.46
N ARG A 152 13.73 21.94 10.91
CA ARG A 152 12.54 21.51 11.68
C ARG A 152 12.74 20.15 12.34
N THR A 153 13.43 19.22 11.67
CA THR A 153 13.75 17.91 12.26
C THR A 153 14.67 18.04 13.45
N HIS A 154 15.66 18.93 13.38
CA HIS A 154 16.61 19.17 14.46
C HIS A 154 15.98 19.94 15.64
N GLU A 155 15.39 21.10 15.37
CA GLU A 155 14.95 22.06 16.38
C GLU A 155 13.64 21.66 17.05
N ASN A 156 12.75 20.98 16.33
CA ASN A 156 11.42 20.67 16.84
C ASN A 156 11.27 19.18 17.12
N LEU A 157 11.41 18.34 16.09
CA LEU A 157 11.08 16.91 16.19
C LEU A 157 12.07 16.17 17.09
N TYR A 158 13.37 16.38 16.87
CA TYR A 158 14.42 15.77 17.67
C TYR A 158 14.45 16.35 19.09
N GLU A 159 14.30 17.66 19.28
CA GLU A 159 14.26 18.26 20.62
C GLU A 159 13.04 17.80 21.43
N ASN A 160 11.87 17.66 20.81
CA ASN A 160 10.70 17.06 21.47
C ASN A 160 11.00 15.62 21.92
N TYR A 161 11.55 14.80 21.03
CA TYR A 161 11.97 13.44 21.37
C TYR A 161 13.02 13.41 22.48
N ARG A 162 14.04 14.26 22.39
CA ARG A 162 15.13 14.37 23.37
C ARG A 162 14.59 14.76 24.74
N ARG A 163 13.71 15.76 24.81
CA ARG A 163 13.04 16.20 26.05
C ARG A 163 12.25 15.06 26.68
N ASP A 164 11.44 14.35 25.88
CA ASP A 164 10.60 13.26 26.38
C ASP A 164 11.47 12.08 26.87
N ARG A 165 12.55 11.75 26.15
CA ARG A 165 13.50 10.71 26.56
C ARG A 165 14.27 11.05 27.83
N LEU A 166 14.74 12.29 27.98
CA LEU A 166 15.43 12.72 29.19
C LEU A 166 14.52 12.64 30.42
N ARG A 167 13.25 13.04 30.26
CA ARG A 167 12.22 12.91 31.30
C ARG A 167 11.98 11.45 31.70
N GLU A 168 11.83 10.54 30.72
CA GLU A 168 11.68 9.11 30.99
C GLU A 168 12.87 8.52 31.76
N MET A 169 14.08 8.98 31.46
CA MET A 169 15.31 8.50 32.09
C MET A 169 15.56 9.11 33.48
N LYS A 170 14.70 10.03 33.93
CA LYS A 170 14.82 10.80 35.19
C LYS A 170 16.19 11.50 35.32
N ILE A 171 16.76 11.93 34.20
CA ILE A 171 18.03 12.65 34.17
C ILE A 171 17.69 14.13 34.29
N GLY A 172 18.05 14.75 35.40
CA GLY A 172 17.83 16.18 35.64
C GLY A 172 18.74 17.05 34.78
N ASP A 173 18.31 18.29 34.51
CA ASP A 173 19.12 19.31 33.83
C ASP A 173 20.39 19.60 34.66
N GLY A 174 21.49 18.91 34.35
CA GLY A 174 22.78 19.06 35.05
C GLY A 174 23.64 17.80 35.16
N GLU A 175 23.12 16.59 34.89
CA GLU A 175 23.91 15.35 34.92
C GLU A 175 24.61 15.11 33.57
N THR A 176 25.77 15.71 33.30
CA THR A 176 26.43 15.60 31.98
C THR A 176 27.40 14.42 31.81
N GLY A 177 27.44 13.86 30.59
CA GLY A 177 28.59 13.12 30.05
C GLY A 177 28.50 11.58 30.14
N PRO A 178 29.37 10.88 30.91
CA PRO A 178 29.49 9.41 30.83
C PRO A 178 28.27 8.63 31.34
N LYS A 179 27.61 9.12 32.39
CA LYS A 179 26.46 8.44 33.02
C LYS A 179 25.22 8.42 32.12
N ILE A 180 25.04 9.45 31.29
CA ILE A 180 23.99 9.47 30.26
C ILE A 180 24.28 8.41 29.20
N ILE A 181 25.53 8.32 28.72
CA ILE A 181 25.93 7.38 27.66
C ILE A 181 25.74 5.93 28.13
N GLU A 182 26.10 5.61 29.36
CA GLU A 182 25.93 4.27 29.93
C GLU A 182 24.44 3.91 30.11
N LYS A 183 23.63 4.81 30.68
CA LYS A 183 22.17 4.61 30.78
C LYS A 183 21.50 4.48 29.41
N LEU A 184 21.93 5.28 28.43
CA LEU A 184 21.42 5.20 27.05
C LEU A 184 21.79 3.85 26.41
N ALA A 185 23.04 3.41 26.54
CA ALA A 185 23.49 2.13 26.00
C ALA A 185 22.76 0.95 26.66
N GLN A 186 22.54 1.00 27.97
CA GLN A 186 21.75 -0.01 28.68
C GLN A 186 20.30 -0.04 28.19
N LYS A 187 19.63 1.11 28.14
CA LYS A 187 18.24 1.19 27.66
C LYS A 187 18.12 0.79 26.20
N HIS A 188 19.13 1.08 25.37
CA HIS A 188 19.13 0.67 23.96
C HIS A 188 19.24 -0.84 23.81
N ARG A 189 20.08 -1.51 24.60
CA ARG A 189 20.14 -2.97 24.67
C ARG A 189 18.81 -3.57 25.12
N GLU A 190 18.22 -3.04 26.19
CA GLU A 190 16.91 -3.48 26.68
C GLU A 190 15.82 -3.34 25.62
N TYR A 191 15.78 -2.22 24.88
CA TYR A 191 14.83 -2.05 23.78
C TYR A 191 15.08 -3.01 22.62
N GLN A 192 16.33 -3.28 22.26
CA GLN A 192 16.66 -4.25 21.21
C GLN A 192 16.24 -5.67 21.61
N ASP A 193 16.47 -6.06 22.86
CA ASP A 193 16.06 -7.35 23.40
C ASP A 193 14.53 -7.47 23.45
N GLU A 194 13.84 -6.43 23.93
CA GLU A 194 12.37 -6.39 23.97
C GLU A 194 11.77 -6.45 22.57
N PHE A 195 12.32 -5.69 21.62
CA PHE A 195 11.86 -5.69 20.24
C PHE A 195 12.05 -7.07 19.59
N SER A 196 13.23 -7.67 19.77
CA SER A 196 13.53 -9.02 19.26
C SER A 196 12.57 -10.06 19.84
N ARG A 197 12.26 -9.95 21.14
CA ARG A 197 11.30 -10.84 21.80
C ARG A 197 9.87 -10.67 21.28
N ARG A 198 9.44 -9.42 21.06
CA ARG A 198 8.12 -9.13 20.48
C ARG A 198 8.02 -9.59 19.02
N GLU A 199 9.06 -9.39 18.22
CA GLU A 199 9.11 -9.88 16.83
C GLU A 199 9.00 -11.40 16.78
N LEU A 200 9.72 -12.10 17.66
CA LEU A 200 9.65 -13.55 17.75
C LEU A 200 8.25 -14.04 18.14
N ALA A 201 7.63 -13.41 19.15
CA ALA A 201 6.27 -13.73 19.55
C ALA A 201 5.24 -13.50 18.43
N LEU A 202 5.36 -12.40 17.68
CA LEU A 202 4.48 -12.10 16.56
C LEU A 202 4.66 -13.10 15.41
N ARG A 203 5.90 -13.49 15.11
CA ARG A 203 6.20 -14.55 14.13
C ARG A 203 5.62 -15.89 14.54
N GLU A 204 5.75 -16.27 15.81
CA GLU A 204 5.15 -17.51 16.32
C GLU A 204 3.61 -17.49 16.23
N GLU A 205 2.98 -16.37 16.56
CA GLU A 205 1.51 -16.24 16.43
C GLU A 205 1.07 -16.32 14.97
N PHE A 206 1.82 -15.67 14.06
CA PHE A 206 1.55 -15.73 12.63
C PHE A 206 1.70 -17.15 12.08
N GLN A 207 2.77 -17.86 12.46
CA GLN A 207 2.97 -19.26 12.06
C GLN A 207 1.83 -20.15 12.53
N LYS A 208 1.38 -20.01 13.79
CA LYS A 208 0.22 -20.74 14.31
C LYS A 208 -1.05 -20.47 13.52
N LYS A 209 -1.28 -19.21 13.10
CA LYS A 209 -2.43 -18.86 12.24
C LYS A 209 -2.30 -19.45 10.84
N LEU A 210 -1.10 -19.48 10.27
CA LEU A 210 -0.85 -20.12 8.98
C LEU A 210 -1.12 -21.62 9.05
N ASP A 211 -0.55 -22.33 10.03
CA ASP A 211 -0.74 -23.77 10.19
C ASP A 211 -2.22 -24.14 10.40
N ALA A 212 -2.95 -23.32 11.17
CA ALA A 212 -4.39 -23.49 11.35
C ALA A 212 -5.16 -23.28 10.04
N THR A 213 -4.83 -22.22 9.29
CA THR A 213 -5.48 -21.91 8.00
C THR A 213 -5.18 -22.98 6.95
N GLU A 214 -3.94 -23.48 6.89
CA GLU A 214 -3.52 -24.56 6.01
C GLU A 214 -4.24 -25.86 6.35
N SER A 215 -4.36 -26.20 7.65
CA SER A 215 -5.12 -27.38 8.09
C SER A 215 -6.59 -27.29 7.69
N ASP A 216 -7.20 -26.10 7.82
CA ASP A 216 -8.59 -25.91 7.42
C ASP A 216 -8.77 -25.93 5.90
N MET A 217 -7.86 -25.32 5.13
CA MET A 217 -7.85 -25.44 3.67
C MET A 217 -7.73 -26.88 3.22
N ARG A 218 -6.85 -27.66 3.84
CA ARG A 218 -6.69 -29.09 3.52
C ARG A 218 -7.97 -29.88 3.76
N LYS A 219 -8.70 -29.63 4.86
CA LYS A 219 -10.01 -30.28 5.10
C LYS A 219 -11.02 -29.91 4.02
N VAL A 220 -11.03 -28.65 3.58
CA VAL A 220 -11.91 -28.18 2.50
C VAL A 220 -11.55 -28.85 1.17
N GLU A 221 -10.27 -28.97 0.84
CA GLU A 221 -9.81 -29.69 -0.36
C GLU A 221 -10.18 -31.17 -0.32
N GLU A 222 -9.98 -31.84 0.82
CA GLU A 222 -10.36 -33.25 1.00
C GLU A 222 -11.88 -33.44 0.86
N ALA A 223 -12.69 -32.55 1.43
CA ALA A 223 -14.15 -32.57 1.28
C ALA A 223 -14.59 -32.30 -0.16
N LEU A 224 -13.95 -31.36 -0.85
CA LEU A 224 -14.23 -31.04 -2.25
C LEU A 224 -13.90 -32.23 -3.16
N ALA A 225 -12.74 -32.87 -2.95
CA ALA A 225 -12.32 -34.05 -3.69
C ALA A 225 -13.25 -35.25 -3.45
N ALA A 226 -13.75 -35.42 -2.22
CA ALA A 226 -14.77 -36.44 -1.92
C ALA A 226 -16.07 -36.16 -2.69
N ARG A 227 -16.52 -34.90 -2.69
CA ARG A 227 -17.73 -34.49 -3.41
C ARG A 227 -17.58 -34.67 -4.92
N GLU A 228 -16.42 -34.37 -5.48
CA GLU A 228 -16.12 -34.58 -6.90
C GLU A 228 -16.21 -36.07 -7.28
N ARG A 229 -15.69 -36.97 -6.44
CA ARG A 229 -15.83 -38.42 -6.66
C ARG A 229 -17.30 -38.86 -6.62
N GLU A 230 -18.07 -38.40 -5.63
CA GLU A 230 -19.50 -38.72 -5.54
C GLU A 230 -20.25 -38.29 -6.80
N VAL A 231 -20.01 -37.06 -7.25
CA VAL A 231 -20.65 -36.52 -8.47
C VAL A 231 -20.24 -37.31 -9.71
N ASN A 232 -18.95 -37.67 -9.85
CA ASN A 232 -18.50 -38.50 -10.97
C ASN A 232 -19.12 -39.91 -10.95
N GLU A 233 -19.22 -40.54 -9.78
CA GLU A 233 -19.89 -41.84 -9.65
C GLU A 233 -21.39 -41.78 -9.99
N GLU A 234 -22.08 -40.71 -9.59
CA GLU A 234 -23.47 -40.46 -9.96
C GLU A 234 -23.60 -40.27 -11.47
N PHE A 235 -22.72 -39.46 -12.06
CA PHE A 235 -22.68 -39.21 -13.50
C PHE A 235 -22.42 -40.50 -14.30
N ASP A 236 -21.47 -41.33 -13.87
CA ASP A 236 -21.17 -42.62 -14.51
C ASP A 236 -22.36 -43.60 -14.44
N LYS A 237 -23.06 -43.64 -13.30
CA LYS A 237 -24.29 -44.45 -13.14
C LYS A 237 -25.39 -43.96 -14.07
N GLU A 238 -25.58 -42.65 -14.19
CA GLU A 238 -26.60 -42.06 -15.05
C GLU A 238 -26.26 -42.27 -16.54
N ALA A 239 -25.00 -42.11 -16.92
CA ALA A 239 -24.50 -42.40 -18.26
C ALA A 239 -24.72 -43.89 -18.63
N SER A 240 -24.44 -44.82 -17.72
CA SER A 240 -24.67 -46.25 -17.95
C SER A 240 -26.16 -46.57 -18.14
N LYS A 241 -27.05 -45.98 -17.33
CA LYS A 241 -28.50 -46.13 -17.49
C LYS A 241 -28.96 -45.61 -18.86
N LEU A 242 -28.54 -44.41 -19.24
CA LEU A 242 -28.86 -43.83 -20.55
C LEU A 242 -28.34 -44.70 -21.69
N ASP A 243 -27.14 -45.26 -21.60
CA ASP A 243 -26.63 -46.19 -22.63
C ASP A 243 -27.47 -47.47 -22.74
N THR A 244 -27.93 -48.04 -21.62
CA THR A 244 -28.84 -49.19 -21.63
C THR A 244 -30.20 -48.85 -22.24
N GLU A 245 -30.75 -47.68 -21.93
CA GLU A 245 -32.01 -47.17 -22.49
C GLU A 245 -31.89 -46.96 -24.00
N ILE A 246 -30.79 -46.34 -24.47
CA ILE A 246 -30.49 -46.15 -25.88
C ILE A 246 -30.43 -47.50 -26.60
N ARG A 247 -29.72 -48.49 -26.06
CA ARG A 247 -29.65 -49.84 -26.66
C ARG A 247 -31.03 -50.48 -26.77
N HIS A 248 -31.85 -50.40 -25.72
CA HIS A 248 -33.20 -50.94 -25.74
C HIS A 248 -34.07 -50.27 -26.81
N LEU A 249 -34.05 -48.92 -26.88
CA LEU A 249 -34.81 -48.16 -27.88
C LEU A 249 -34.33 -48.44 -29.32
N VAL A 250 -33.02 -48.64 -29.53
CA VAL A 250 -32.46 -49.02 -30.83
C VAL A 250 -32.95 -50.41 -31.27
N ASP A 251 -32.93 -51.39 -30.35
CA ASP A 251 -33.45 -52.74 -30.62
C ASP A 251 -34.95 -52.72 -30.93
N GLU A 252 -35.72 -51.94 -30.17
CA GLU A 252 -37.16 -51.79 -30.40
C GLU A 252 -37.46 -51.11 -31.75
N ARG A 253 -36.69 -50.06 -32.10
CA ARG A 253 -36.74 -49.42 -33.42
C ARG A 253 -36.44 -50.43 -34.53
N MET A 254 -35.41 -51.27 -34.38
CA MET A 254 -35.09 -52.31 -35.37
C MET A 254 -36.22 -53.32 -35.53
N LYS A 255 -36.83 -53.79 -34.42
CA LYS A 255 -37.98 -54.70 -34.45
C LYS A 255 -39.19 -54.07 -35.16
N LEU A 256 -39.49 -52.81 -34.89
CA LEU A 256 -40.57 -52.07 -35.54
C LEU A 256 -40.31 -51.89 -37.04
N MET A 257 -39.09 -51.49 -37.41
CA MET A 257 -38.68 -51.38 -38.82
C MET A 257 -38.79 -52.71 -39.57
N ALA A 258 -38.41 -53.83 -38.95
CA ALA A 258 -38.56 -55.16 -39.53
C ALA A 258 -40.05 -55.55 -39.71
N LYS A 259 -40.92 -55.18 -38.76
CA LYS A 259 -42.38 -55.39 -38.88
C LYS A 259 -42.98 -54.54 -40.01
N VAL A 260 -42.55 -53.28 -40.15
CA VAL A 260 -42.99 -52.38 -41.23
C VAL A 260 -42.53 -52.91 -42.60
N SER A 261 -41.27 -53.36 -42.72
CA SER A 261 -40.75 -53.97 -43.94
C SER A 261 -41.50 -55.25 -44.33
N LYS A 262 -41.86 -56.11 -43.35
CA LYS A 262 -42.72 -57.28 -43.59
C LYS A 262 -44.15 -56.92 -44.01
N LYS A 263 -44.71 -55.82 -43.50
CA LYS A 263 -46.02 -55.30 -43.93
C LYS A 263 -45.99 -54.67 -45.33
N LEU A 264 -44.88 -54.06 -45.74
CA LEU A 264 -44.72 -53.47 -47.08
C LEU A 264 -44.48 -54.52 -48.19
N ARG A 265 -44.10 -55.75 -47.84
CA ARG A 265 -43.85 -56.86 -48.78
C ARG A 265 -45.06 -57.79 -49.01
N LYS A 266 -46.19 -57.52 -48.35
CA LYS A 266 -47.49 -58.16 -48.60
C LYS A 266 -48.40 -57.18 -49.32
#